data_AF-A0A7C5EZU8-F1
#
_entry.id   AF-A0A7C5EZU8-F1
#
_cell.length_a   1.000
_cell.length_b   1.000
_cell.length_c   1.000
_cell.angle_alpha   90.00
_cell.angle_beta   90.00
_cell.angle_gamma   90.00
#
_symmetry.space_group_name_H-M   'P 1'
#
loop_
_entity.id
_entity.type
_entity.pdbx_description
1 polymer ?
#
loop_
_entity_poly.entity_id
_entity_poly.type
_entity_poly.pdbx_seq_one_letter_code
_entity_poly.pdbx_strand_id
1 'polypeptide(L)' 'MSEQMRLAMLCARDGEEAAKEWARSTVRLYRQSMENPAHFASQLDWKARFENSMRELALFVEHGAGHRAEVVAINRHNDC' A
#
# COMPACT_ATOMS: atom_id res chain seq x y z
N MET A 1 -2.12 10.49 2.63
CA MET A 1 -1.60 9.78 1.43
C MET A 1 -2.08 8.35 1.50
N SER A 2 -2.72 7.83 0.46
CA SER A 2 -3.16 6.43 0.40
C SER A 2 -2.00 5.50 0.00
N GLU A 3 -2.08 4.21 0.34
CA GLU A 3 -1.07 3.23 -0.09
C GLU A 3 -1.04 3.10 -1.61
N GLN A 4 -2.17 3.22 -2.29
CA GLN A 4 -2.25 3.29 -3.75
C GLN A 4 -1.40 4.41 -4.35
N MET A 5 -1.46 5.62 -3.79
CA MET A 5 -0.67 6.74 -4.30
C MET A 5 0.83 6.51 -4.04
N ARG A 6 1.17 5.90 -2.90
CA ARG A 6 2.54 5.53 -2.57
C ARG A 6 3.10 4.48 -3.54
N LEU A 7 2.32 3.45 -3.84
CA LEU A 7 2.67 2.39 -4.79
C LEU A 7 2.84 2.95 -6.21
N ALA A 8 1.94 3.83 -6.66
CA ALA A 8 2.05 4.48 -7.96
C ALA A 8 3.36 5.29 -8.10
N MET A 9 3.74 6.03 -7.05
CA MET A 9 5.01 6.76 -7.03
C MET A 9 6.22 5.81 -7.06
N LEU A 10 6.19 4.71 -6.30
CA LEU A 10 7.26 3.73 -6.29
C LEU A 10 7.40 3.03 -7.65
N CYS A 11 6.29 2.63 -8.28
CA CYS A 11 6.31 2.08 -9.63
C CYS A 11 6.91 3.06 -10.64
N ALA A 12 6.53 4.33 -10.57
CA ALA A 12 7.04 5.36 -11.47
C ALA A 12 8.54 5.65 -11.27
N ARG A 13 9.04 5.52 -10.03
CA ARG A 13 10.43 5.80 -9.67
C ARG A 13 11.36 4.62 -9.93
N ASP A 14 10.98 3.44 -9.46
CA ASP A 14 11.86 2.27 -9.34
C ASP A 14 11.43 1.08 -10.22
N GLY A 15 10.24 1.15 -10.82
CA GLY A 15 9.62 0.05 -11.56
C GLY A 15 8.73 -0.85 -10.69
N GLU A 16 7.83 -1.59 -11.34
CA GLU A 16 6.80 -2.39 -10.65
C GLU A 16 7.41 -3.51 -9.78
N GLU A 17 8.44 -4.20 -10.25
CA GLU A 17 9.04 -5.30 -9.49
C GLU A 17 9.72 -4.80 -8.21
N ALA A 18 10.43 -3.68 -8.26
CA ALA A 18 10.99 -3.03 -7.07
C ALA A 18 9.88 -2.58 -6.10
N ALA A 19 8.78 -2.04 -6.62
CA ALA A 19 7.62 -1.69 -5.80
C ALA A 19 6.97 -2.92 -5.15
N LYS A 20 6.92 -4.08 -5.83
CA LYS A 20 6.42 -5.33 -5.26
C LYS A 20 7.31 -5.85 -4.14
N GLU A 21 8.63 -5.80 -4.33
CA GLU A 21 9.59 -6.17 -3.29
C GLU A 21 9.47 -5.28 -2.05
N TRP A 22 9.32 -3.97 -2.28
CA TRP A 22 9.04 -3.02 -1.22
C TRP A 22 7.74 -3.36 -0.49
N ALA A 23 6.63 -3.58 -1.21
CA ALA A 23 5.33 -3.90 -0.63
C ALA A 23 5.37 -5.18 0.21
N ARG A 24 6.04 -6.24 -0.26
CA ARG A 24 6.26 -7.49 0.50
C ARG A 24 7.00 -7.24 1.81
N SER A 25 8.01 -6.38 1.77
CA SER A 25 8.82 -6.05 2.95
C SER A 25 8.02 -5.20 3.94
N THR A 26 7.24 -4.25 3.45
CA THR A 26 6.37 -3.40 4.28
C THR A 26 5.26 -4.19 4.97
N VAL A 27 4.61 -5.13 4.29
CA VAL A 27 3.61 -6.02 4.92
C VAL A 27 4.22 -6.81 6.07
N ARG A 28 5.45 -7.32 5.92
CA ARG A 28 6.16 -8.03 6.99
C ARG A 28 6.40 -7.15 8.21
N LEU A 29 6.85 -5.91 7.99
CA LEU A 29 7.06 -4.94 9.07
C LEU A 29 5.75 -4.57 9.79
N TYR A 30 4.67 -4.33 9.03
CA TYR A 30 3.37 -4.00 9.61
C TYR A 30 2.81 -5.14 10.46
N ARG A 31 2.97 -6.39 10.00
CA ARG A 31 2.58 -7.55 10.79
C ARG A 31 3.35 -7.63 12.12
N GLN A 32 4.67 -7.46 12.07
CA GLN A 32 5.50 -7.45 13.29
C GLN A 32 5.09 -6.32 14.26
N SER A 33 4.80 -5.13 13.72
CA SER A 33 4.30 -4.01 14.53
C SER A 33 2.94 -4.29 15.17
N MET A 34 2.05 -5.02 14.49
CA MET A 34 0.73 -5.37 15.01
C MET A 34 0.74 -6.54 16.00
N GLU A 35 1.72 -7.43 15.91
CA GLU A 35 1.92 -8.53 16.87
C GLU A 35 2.39 -8.03 18.23
N ASN A 36 2.95 -6.81 18.31
CA ASN A 36 3.34 -6.17 19.56
C ASN A 36 2.17 -5.38 20.18
N PRO A 37 1.58 -5.83 21.32
CA PRO A 37 0.46 -5.13 21.97
C PRO A 37 0.82 -3.74 22.54
N ALA A 38 2.12 -3.47 22.76
CA ALA A 38 2.59 -2.17 23.24
C ALA A 38 2.83 -1.16 22.10
N HIS A 39 2.78 -1.61 20.84
CA HIS A 39 2.97 -0.74 19.69
C HIS A 39 1.65 -0.10 19.27
N PHE A 40 1.66 1.19 18.91
CA PHE A 40 0.42 1.91 18.55
C PHE A 40 -0.37 1.23 17.41
N ALA A 41 0.31 0.54 16.49
CA ALA A 41 -0.31 -0.20 15.40
C ALA A 41 -1.27 -1.33 15.84
N SER A 42 -1.13 -1.86 17.06
CA SER A 42 -2.03 -2.88 17.60
C SER A 42 -3.23 -2.29 18.36
N GLN A 43 -3.24 -0.98 18.61
CA GLN A 43 -4.35 -0.28 19.25
C GLN A 43 -5.54 -0.15 18.29
N LEU A 44 -6.76 -0.27 18.81
CA LEU A 44 -8.01 -0.32 18.03
C LEU A 44 -8.12 0.79 16.98
N ASP A 45 -7.74 2.02 17.33
CA ASP A 45 -7.86 3.19 16.44
C ASP A 45 -6.94 3.13 15.22
N TRP A 46 -5.84 2.38 15.31
CA TRP A 46 -4.82 2.26 14.26
C TRP A 46 -4.85 0.89 13.59
N LYS A 47 -5.26 -0.15 14.31
CA LYS A 47 -5.29 -1.53 13.84
C LYS A 47 -6.01 -1.67 12.51
N ALA A 48 -7.22 -1.11 12.39
CA ALA A 48 -8.00 -1.16 11.16
C ALA A 48 -7.30 -0.48 9.97
N ARG A 49 -6.53 0.59 10.23
CA ARG A 49 -5.75 1.28 9.18
C ARG A 49 -4.59 0.41 8.71
N PHE A 50 -3.85 -0.22 9.62
CA PHE A 50 -2.77 -1.14 9.27
C PHE A 50 -3.30 -2.38 8.52
N GLU A 51 -4.42 -2.95 8.95
CA GLU A 51 -5.07 -4.07 8.26
C GLU A 51 -5.47 -3.69 6.83
N ASN A 52 -6.07 -2.51 6.64
CA ASN A 52 -6.43 -2.03 5.31
C ASN A 52 -5.20 -1.80 4.44
N SER A 53 -4.16 -1.13 4.97
CA SER A 53 -2.90 -0.93 4.25
C SER A 53 -2.24 -2.25 3.85
N MET A 54 -2.17 -3.23 4.75
CA MET A 54 -1.63 -4.55 4.42
C MET A 54 -2.42 -5.27 3.33
N ARG A 55 -3.75 -5.14 3.32
CA ARG A 55 -4.60 -5.70 2.26
C ARG A 55 -4.30 -5.04 0.91
N GLU A 56 -4.20 -3.71 0.86
CA GLU A 56 -3.87 -2.98 -0.37
C GLU A 56 -2.48 -3.37 -0.92
N LEU A 57 -1.49 -3.50 -0.03
CA LEU A 57 -0.15 -3.95 -0.40
C LEU A 57 -0.13 -5.40 -0.90
N ALA A 58 -0.86 -6.30 -0.26
CA ALA A 58 -0.94 -7.70 -0.67
C ALA A 58 -1.58 -7.84 -2.07
N LEU A 59 -2.70 -7.15 -2.31
CA LEU A 59 -3.36 -7.13 -3.62
C LEU A 59 -2.44 -6.59 -4.73
N PHE A 60 -1.67 -5.55 -4.42
CA PHE A 60 -0.68 -5.01 -5.36
C PHE A 60 0.44 -6.00 -5.67
N VAL A 61 0.93 -6.75 -4.67
CA VAL A 61 1.95 -7.79 -4.89
C VAL A 61 1.44 -8.89 -5.82
N GLU A 62 0.17 -9.27 -5.69
CA GLU A 62 -0.45 -10.35 -6.48
C GLU A 62 -0.77 -9.93 -7.90
N HIS A 63 -1.27 -8.71 -8.10
CA HIS A 63 -1.85 -8.30 -9.39
C HIS A 63 -1.15 -7.12 -10.07
N GLY A 64 -0.14 -6.52 -9.43
CA GLY A 64 0.57 -5.35 -9.95
C GLY A 64 -0.29 -4.08 -9.98
N ALA A 65 0.22 -3.03 -10.63
CA ALA A 65 -0.51 -1.76 -10.75
C ALA A 65 -1.72 -1.87 -11.70
N GLY A 66 -1.74 -2.89 -12.57
CA GLY A 66 -2.73 -3.05 -13.64
C GLY A 66 -4.13 -3.47 -13.19
N HIS A 67 -4.30 -4.05 -12.00
CA HIS A 67 -5.57 -4.62 -11.56
C HIS A 67 -6.59 -3.59 -11.03
N ARG A 68 -6.18 -2.32 -10.90
CA ARG A 68 -7.06 -1.18 -10.58
C ARG A 68 -6.65 0.10 -11.32
N ALA A 69 -6.11 -0.03 -12.53
CA ALA A 69 -5.73 1.13 -13.34
C ALA A 69 -6.92 2.05 -13.71
N GLU A 70 -8.17 1.64 -13.47
CA GLU A 70 -9.36 2.48 -13.66
C GLU A 70 -9.50 3.63 -12.64
N VAL A 71 -8.87 3.59 -11.46
CA VAL A 71 -9.13 4.61 -10.43
C VAL A 71 -8.16 5.79 -10.47
N VAL A 72 -6.95 5.62 -11.01
CA VAL A 72 -5.94 6.71 -11.07
C VAL A 72 -6.10 7.59 -12.33
N ALA A 73 -6.74 7.08 -13.39
CA ALA A 73 -6.99 7.85 -14.61
C ALA A 73 -8.00 9.00 -14.40
N ILE A 74 -8.81 8.97 -13.34
CA ILE A 74 -9.86 9.97 -13.08
C ILE A 74 -9.27 11.31 -12.57
N ASN A 75 -8.07 11.32 -11.98
CA ASN A 75 -7.48 12.54 -11.42
C ASN A 75 -6.54 13.31 -12.36
N ARG A 76 -6.41 12.92 -13.64
CA ARG A 76 -5.64 13.70 -14.63
C ARG A 76 -6.48 14.63 -15.51
N HIS A 77 -7.80 14.62 -15.35
CA HIS A 77 -8.73 15.38 -16.22
C HIS A 77 -9.39 16.59 -15.56
N ASN A 78 -9.00 16.96 -14.34
CA ASN A 78 -9.64 18.06 -13.60
C ASN A 78 -8.72 19.26 -13.31
N ASP A 79 -7.56 19.33 -13.97
CA ASP A 79 -6.64 20.48 -13.93
C ASP A 79 -6.52 21.14 -15.32
N CYS A 80 -7.66 21.47 -15.94
CA CYS A 80 -7.78 22.39 -17.07
C CYS A 80 -9.01 23.29 -16.88
#